data_AF-A0A398AZ61-F1
#
_entry.id   AF-A0A398AZ61-F1
#
_cell.length_a   1.000
_cell.length_b   1.000
_cell.length_c   1.000
_cell.angle_alpha   90.00
_cell.angle_beta   90.00
_cell.angle_gamma   90.00
#
_symmetry.space_group_name_H-M   'P 1'
#
loop_
_entity.id
_entity.type
_entity.pdbx_description
1 polymer ?
#
loop_
_entity_poly.entity_id
_entity_poly.type
_entity_poly.pdbx_seq_one_letter_code
_entity_poly.pdbx_strand_id
1 'polypeptide(L)'
;MKGHFRKRGCKCNPNNCICNKMWSFVIDVGKDPETGKRKQKSGSNFKTRQEAEAASAALITEVNKGTFIKKSDILFKDWANDWLPLYIERNGPKLGTIRLRQYSIKKLLPYFSYLKLKNITEEMYQSALNDLKGKNFSKSMIEGVHTTAKMIFKMAVSKRMLKIDPTTNAYIKKDEQIIIHVTQEMKKEASHKFTQLMRSLH
;
A
#
# COMPACT_ATOMS: atom_id res chain seq x y z
N MET A 1 -26.36 -15.42 8.54
CA MET A 1 -25.27 -16.43 8.61
C MET A 1 -25.04 -16.78 10.07
N LYS A 2 -25.06 -18.06 10.45
CA LYS A 2 -24.69 -18.48 11.82
C LYS A 2 -23.32 -19.16 11.77
N GLY A 3 -22.41 -18.75 12.65
CA GLY A 3 -21.11 -19.40 12.82
C GLY A 3 -21.24 -20.69 13.62
N HIS A 4 -20.54 -21.73 13.20
CA HIS A 4 -20.41 -22.96 13.95
C HIS A 4 -19.17 -22.90 14.84
N PHE A 5 -19.35 -22.89 16.16
CA PHE A 5 -18.27 -22.78 17.15
C PHE A 5 -17.90 -24.14 17.72
N ARG A 6 -16.60 -24.45 17.78
CA ARG A 6 -16.10 -25.71 18.34
C ARG A 6 -14.70 -25.59 18.91
N LYS A 7 -14.39 -26.42 19.91
CA LYS A 7 -13.01 -26.73 20.32
C LYS A 7 -12.55 -28.00 19.57
N ARG A 8 -11.54 -27.89 18.70
CA ARG A 8 -11.06 -29.04 17.91
C ARG A 8 -10.41 -30.09 18.83
N GLY A 9 -10.84 -31.35 18.72
CA GLY A 9 -10.27 -32.46 19.47
C GLY A 9 -10.82 -32.64 20.89
N CYS A 10 -11.94 -32.00 21.23
CA CYS A 10 -12.62 -32.23 22.51
C CYS A 10 -14.03 -32.80 22.30
N LYS A 11 -14.40 -33.80 23.11
CA LYS A 11 -15.80 -34.21 23.29
C LYS A 11 -16.39 -33.33 24.39
N CYS A 12 -17.17 -32.32 24.04
CA CYS A 12 -17.73 -31.38 25.01
C CYS A 12 -19.25 -31.26 24.88
N ASN A 13 -19.94 -31.31 26.01
CA ASN A 13 -21.33 -30.91 26.14
C ASN A 13 -21.44 -29.38 26.32
N PRO A 14 -22.59 -28.76 25.98
CA PRO A 14 -22.74 -27.30 25.93
C PRO A 14 -22.35 -26.55 27.22
N ASN A 15 -22.46 -27.21 28.38
CA ASN A 15 -22.36 -26.55 29.68
C ASN A 15 -21.08 -26.88 30.47
N ASN A 16 -20.28 -27.89 30.08
CA ASN A 16 -19.05 -28.25 30.82
C ASN A 16 -18.00 -28.86 29.89
N CYS A 17 -16.96 -28.10 29.58
CA CYS A 17 -15.91 -28.50 28.65
C CYS A 17 -14.53 -28.25 29.29
N ILE A 18 -13.95 -29.29 29.89
CA ILE A 18 -12.71 -29.25 30.69
C ILE A 18 -11.44 -29.20 29.81
N CYS A 19 -11.58 -29.27 28.48
CA CYS A 19 -10.40 -29.30 27.63
C CYS A 19 -9.72 -27.92 27.50
N ASN A 20 -8.41 -27.91 27.69
CA ASN A 20 -7.52 -26.75 27.53
C ASN A 20 -7.26 -26.39 26.04
N LYS A 21 -8.21 -26.70 25.15
CA LYS A 21 -8.13 -26.41 23.72
C LYS A 21 -8.80 -25.07 23.42
N MET A 22 -8.27 -24.38 22.42
CA MET A 22 -8.77 -23.08 21.97
C MET A 22 -10.05 -23.21 21.14
N TRP A 23 -10.90 -22.19 21.20
CA TRP A 23 -12.10 -22.06 20.41
C TRP A 23 -11.77 -21.74 18.94
N SER A 24 -12.61 -22.28 18.06
CA SER A 24 -12.59 -22.02 16.63
C SER A 24 -14.01 -21.85 16.12
N PHE A 25 -14.18 -21.09 15.05
CA PHE A 25 -15.44 -20.92 14.36
C PHE A 25 -15.30 -21.25 12.88
N VAL A 26 -16.41 -21.65 12.26
CA VAL A 26 -16.56 -21.78 10.81
C VAL A 26 -17.81 -21.03 10.40
N ILE A 27 -17.69 -20.12 9.43
CA ILE A 27 -18.83 -19.45 8.81
C ILE A 27 -18.88 -19.76 7.32
N ASP A 28 -20.10 -19.90 6.81
CA ASP A 28 -20.37 -19.98 5.37
C ASP A 28 -20.32 -18.55 4.81
N VAL A 29 -19.40 -18.27 3.89
CA VAL A 29 -19.22 -16.94 3.26
C VAL A 29 -19.88 -16.85 1.87
N GLY A 30 -20.75 -17.80 1.54
CA GLY A 30 -21.49 -17.84 0.28
C GLY A 30 -21.02 -18.96 -0.65
N LYS A 31 -21.50 -18.94 -1.89
CA LYS A 31 -21.07 -19.90 -2.92
C LYS A 31 -19.98 -19.29 -3.79
N ASP A 32 -19.04 -20.11 -4.21
CA ASP A 32 -18.05 -19.71 -5.19
C ASP A 32 -18.72 -19.50 -6.56
N PRO A 33 -18.56 -18.34 -7.22
CA PRO A 33 -19.27 -18.03 -8.47
C PRO A 33 -18.81 -18.89 -9.65
N GLU A 34 -17.58 -19.43 -9.65
CA GLU A 34 -17.07 -20.27 -10.74
C GLU A 34 -17.48 -21.74 -10.57
N THR A 35 -17.57 -22.22 -9.33
CA THR A 35 -17.79 -23.66 -9.05
C THR A 35 -19.14 -23.98 -8.41
N GLY A 36 -19.91 -22.97 -7.98
CA GLY A 36 -21.18 -23.13 -7.27
C GLY A 36 -21.07 -23.76 -5.87
N LYS A 37 -19.86 -24.18 -5.44
CA LYS A 37 -19.62 -24.86 -4.17
C LYS A 37 -19.62 -23.88 -3.00
N ARG A 38 -20.05 -24.35 -1.83
CA ARG A 38 -20.05 -23.56 -0.59
C ARG A 38 -18.62 -23.18 -0.22
N LYS A 39 -18.39 -21.89 0.06
CA LYS A 39 -17.11 -21.34 0.47
C LYS A 39 -17.17 -21.06 1.96
N GLN A 40 -16.36 -21.78 2.73
CA GLN A 40 -16.30 -21.61 4.19
C GLN A 40 -15.04 -20.86 4.59
N LYS A 41 -15.16 -20.02 5.62
CA LYS A 41 -14.03 -19.41 6.32
C LYS A 41 -14.04 -19.81 7.77
N SER A 42 -12.84 -20.04 8.32
CA SER A 42 -12.67 -20.45 9.70
C SER A 42 -11.65 -19.57 10.42
N GLY A 43 -11.94 -19.25 11.67
CA GLY A 43 -10.98 -18.65 12.60
C GLY A 43 -10.70 -19.61 13.76
N SER A 44 -9.50 -19.57 14.32
CA SER A 44 -9.09 -20.39 15.46
C SER A 44 -8.20 -19.59 16.41
N ASN A 45 -7.84 -20.19 17.54
CA ASN A 45 -6.96 -19.62 18.57
C ASN A 45 -7.63 -18.60 19.50
N PHE A 46 -8.93 -18.76 19.78
CA PHE A 46 -9.63 -17.95 20.77
C PHE A 46 -9.62 -18.66 22.13
N LYS A 47 -9.37 -17.92 23.22
CA LYS A 47 -9.37 -18.50 24.57
C LYS A 47 -10.79 -18.75 25.06
N THR A 48 -11.71 -17.85 24.71
CA THR A 48 -13.12 -17.94 25.11
C THR A 48 -14.06 -18.11 23.92
N ARG A 49 -15.27 -18.62 24.20
CA ARG A 49 -16.33 -18.71 23.20
C ARG A 49 -16.79 -17.32 22.73
N GLN A 50 -16.89 -16.38 23.66
CA GLN A 50 -17.27 -15.00 23.39
C GLN A 50 -16.29 -14.30 22.43
N GLU A 51 -14.98 -14.51 22.61
CA GLU A 51 -13.96 -14.01 21.66
C GLU A 51 -14.17 -14.57 20.25
N ALA A 52 -14.45 -15.87 20.14
CA ALA A 52 -14.73 -16.50 18.86
C ALA A 52 -16.03 -15.96 18.24
N GLU A 53 -17.08 -15.74 19.04
CA GLU A 53 -18.36 -15.17 18.60
C GLU A 53 -18.20 -13.73 18.12
N ALA A 54 -17.45 -12.89 18.84
CA ALA A 54 -17.14 -11.51 18.44
C ALA A 54 -16.34 -11.46 17.12
N ALA A 55 -15.32 -12.31 16.98
CA ALA A 55 -14.54 -12.41 15.75
C ALA A 55 -15.38 -12.92 14.56
N SER A 56 -16.27 -13.90 14.81
CA SER A 56 -17.22 -14.39 13.81
C SER A 56 -18.22 -13.32 13.42
N ALA A 57 -18.75 -12.54 14.36
CA ALA A 57 -19.68 -11.46 14.10
C ALA A 57 -19.04 -10.37 13.23
N ALA A 58 -17.81 -9.95 13.57
CA ALA A 58 -17.05 -9.00 12.75
C ALA A 58 -16.86 -9.49 11.32
N LEU A 59 -16.50 -10.77 11.13
CA LEU A 59 -16.31 -11.36 9.81
C LEU A 59 -17.63 -11.47 9.03
N ILE A 60 -18.74 -11.82 9.68
CA ILE A 60 -20.08 -11.80 9.08
C ILE A 60 -20.47 -10.38 8.66
N THR A 61 -20.18 -9.37 9.49
CA THR A 61 -20.42 -7.96 9.15
C THR A 61 -19.60 -7.54 7.94
N GLU A 62 -18.32 -7.92 7.85
CA GLU A 62 -17.47 -7.63 6.69
C GLU A 62 -18.01 -8.26 5.40
N VAL A 63 -18.49 -9.51 5.48
CA VAL A 63 -19.09 -10.24 4.36
C VAL A 63 -20.42 -9.60 3.93
N ASN A 64 -21.32 -9.32 4.88
CA ASN A 64 -22.62 -8.70 4.61
C ASN A 64 -22.48 -7.31 3.98
N LYS A 65 -21.48 -6.52 4.41
CA LYS A 65 -21.20 -5.20 3.85
C LYS A 65 -20.51 -5.26 2.47
N GLY A 66 -20.22 -6.46 1.94
CA GLY A 66 -19.46 -6.62 0.69
C GLY A 66 -18.01 -6.16 0.79
N THR A 67 -17.54 -5.81 2.00
CA THR A 67 -16.18 -5.35 2.31
C THR A 67 -15.21 -6.49 2.60
N PHE A 68 -15.68 -7.73 2.53
CA PHE A 68 -14.83 -8.90 2.68
C PHE A 68 -13.89 -9.01 1.48
N ILE A 69 -12.69 -8.47 1.68
CA ILE A 69 -11.58 -8.48 0.76
C ILE A 69 -10.74 -9.70 1.13
N LYS A 70 -10.66 -10.71 0.25
CA LYS A 70 -9.63 -11.75 0.36
C LYS A 70 -8.30 -11.06 0.07
N LYS A 71 -7.67 -10.49 1.12
CA LYS A 71 -6.37 -9.83 1.03
C LYS A 71 -5.43 -10.77 0.29
N SER A 72 -4.94 -10.33 -0.87
CA SER A 72 -4.10 -11.17 -1.71
C SER A 72 -2.78 -11.42 -1.01
N ASP A 73 -2.30 -12.67 -1.03
CA ASP A 73 -0.96 -13.02 -0.59
C ASP A 73 0.12 -12.75 -1.66
N ILE A 74 -0.25 -12.07 -2.76
CA ILE A 74 0.67 -11.68 -3.84
C ILE A 74 1.76 -10.75 -3.32
N LEU A 75 2.96 -10.94 -3.84
CA LEU A 75 4.09 -10.04 -3.57
C LEU A 75 3.94 -8.76 -4.40
N PHE A 76 4.52 -7.66 -3.93
CA PHE A 76 4.50 -6.39 -4.67
C PHE A 76 5.16 -6.51 -6.03
N LYS A 77 6.28 -7.25 -6.16
CA LYS A 77 6.97 -7.42 -7.45
C LYS A 77 6.07 -8.08 -8.50
N ASP A 78 5.31 -9.09 -8.08
CA ASP A 78 4.43 -9.85 -8.97
C ASP A 78 3.24 -8.96 -9.38
N TRP A 79 2.64 -8.26 -8.41
CA TRP A 79 1.58 -7.29 -8.69
C TRP A 79 2.05 -6.13 -9.59
N ALA A 80 3.26 -5.61 -9.40
CA ALA A 80 3.79 -4.54 -10.24
C ALA A 80 4.02 -4.99 -11.69
N ASN A 81 4.44 -6.26 -11.87
CA ASN A 81 4.58 -6.87 -13.19
C ASN A 81 3.22 -7.06 -13.87
N ASP A 82 2.19 -7.50 -13.13
CA ASP A 82 0.82 -7.64 -13.66
C ASP A 82 0.16 -6.29 -13.93
N TRP A 83 0.45 -5.28 -13.10
CA TRP A 83 -0.17 -3.97 -13.18
C TRP A 83 0.19 -3.23 -14.47
N LEU A 84 1.44 -3.31 -14.93
CA LEU A 84 1.91 -2.50 -16.06
C LEU A 84 1.20 -2.85 -17.39
N PRO A 85 1.06 -4.14 -17.79
CA PRO A 85 0.25 -4.52 -18.95
C PRO A 85 -1.19 -4.02 -18.85
N LEU A 86 -1.83 -4.20 -17.69
CA LEU A 86 -3.21 -3.75 -17.46
C LEU A 86 -3.33 -2.21 -17.56
N TYR A 87 -2.32 -1.48 -17.09
CA TYR A 87 -2.25 -0.03 -17.24
C TYR A 87 -2.11 0.40 -18.70
N ILE A 88 -1.29 -0.31 -19.48
CA ILE A 88 -1.07 -0.03 -20.91
C ILE A 88 -2.36 -0.27 -21.69
N GLU A 89 -2.97 -1.44 -21.52
CA GLU A 89 -4.20 -1.83 -22.21
C GLU A 89 -5.33 -0.85 -21.90
N ARG A 90 -5.49 -0.46 -20.63
CA ARG A 90 -6.56 0.44 -20.19
C ARG A 90 -6.40 1.87 -20.68
N ASN A 91 -5.18 2.40 -20.78
CA ASN A 91 -4.95 3.84 -20.96
C ASN A 91 -4.30 4.23 -22.29
N GLY A 92 -3.79 3.28 -23.08
CA GLY A 92 -3.06 3.55 -24.33
C GLY A 92 -1.94 4.61 -24.21
N PRO A 93 -1.06 4.56 -23.19
CA PRO A 93 -0.09 5.62 -22.94
C PRO A 93 1.04 5.65 -24.00
N LYS A 94 1.58 6.84 -24.27
CA LYS A 94 2.80 7.00 -25.10
C LYS A 94 3.98 6.20 -24.53
N LEU A 95 4.91 5.77 -25.39
CA LEU A 95 6.10 5.01 -24.99
C LEU A 95 6.94 5.67 -23.88
N GLY A 96 7.07 7.00 -23.91
CA GLY A 96 7.78 7.75 -22.87
C GLY A 96 7.15 7.57 -21.48
N THR A 97 5.82 7.57 -21.40
CA THR A 97 5.09 7.30 -20.16
C THR A 97 5.32 5.88 -19.68
N ILE A 98 5.30 4.89 -20.59
CA ILE A 98 5.58 3.48 -20.23
C ILE A 98 6.97 3.34 -19.62
N ARG A 99 7.99 3.92 -20.27
CA ARG A 99 9.38 3.92 -19.75
C ARG A 99 9.48 4.58 -18.38
N LEU A 100 8.80 5.71 -18.18
CA LEU A 100 8.76 6.39 -16.87
C LEU A 100 8.13 5.50 -15.78
N ARG A 101 7.04 4.78 -16.10
CA ARG A 101 6.40 3.84 -15.17
C ARG A 101 7.30 2.65 -14.86
N GLN A 102 7.93 2.05 -15.86
CA GLN A 102 8.91 0.97 -15.67
C GLN A 102 10.08 1.40 -14.78
N TYR A 103 10.64 2.57 -15.05
CA TYR A 103 11.71 3.13 -14.22
C TYR A 103 11.24 3.37 -12.78
N SER A 104 10.04 3.90 -12.61
CA SER A 104 9.43 4.12 -11.29
C SER A 104 9.22 2.81 -10.52
N ILE A 105 8.73 1.76 -11.19
CA ILE A 105 8.61 0.41 -10.60
C ILE A 105 9.98 -0.09 -10.14
N LYS A 106 11.01 0.03 -10.98
CA LYS A 106 12.39 -0.38 -10.65
C LYS A 106 12.91 0.33 -9.39
N LYS A 107 12.49 1.56 -9.11
CA LYS A 107 12.83 2.28 -7.88
C LYS A 107 12.05 1.81 -6.65
N LEU A 108 10.87 1.23 -6.81
CA LEU A 108 10.06 0.68 -5.72
C LEU A 108 10.49 -0.74 -5.33
N LEU A 109 11.00 -1.54 -6.27
CA LEU A 109 11.37 -2.94 -6.06
C LEU A 109 12.36 -3.17 -4.89
N PRO A 110 13.41 -2.35 -4.68
CA PRO A 110 14.34 -2.53 -3.57
C PRO A 110 13.67 -2.49 -2.19
N TYR A 111 12.54 -1.78 -2.05
CA TYR A 111 11.84 -1.62 -0.78
C TYR A 111 10.76 -2.68 -0.58
N PHE A 112 10.07 -3.07 -1.65
CA PHE A 112 8.80 -3.80 -1.53
C PHE A 112 8.77 -5.16 -2.22
N SER A 113 9.76 -5.52 -3.04
CA SER A 113 9.70 -6.68 -3.94
C SER A 113 9.21 -7.99 -3.31
N TYR A 114 9.73 -8.35 -2.13
CA TYR A 114 9.37 -9.59 -1.41
C TYR A 114 8.34 -9.39 -0.31
N LEU A 115 7.76 -8.20 -0.20
CA LEU A 115 6.68 -7.94 0.73
C LEU A 115 5.35 -8.30 0.06
N LYS A 116 4.49 -8.97 0.83
CA LYS A 116 3.10 -9.13 0.44
C LYS A 116 2.47 -7.76 0.31
N LEU A 117 1.69 -7.57 -0.74
CA LEU A 117 1.05 -6.28 -1.03
C LEU A 117 0.26 -5.76 0.19
N LYS A 118 -0.45 -6.67 0.88
CA LYS A 118 -1.26 -6.39 2.09
C LYS A 118 -0.46 -5.98 3.33
N ASN A 119 0.86 -6.19 3.33
CA ASN A 119 1.76 -5.91 4.47
C ASN A 119 2.50 -4.58 4.30
N ILE A 120 2.37 -3.88 3.17
CA ILE A 120 3.01 -2.59 2.96
C ILE A 120 2.20 -1.52 3.70
N THR A 121 2.80 -0.91 4.70
CA THR A 121 2.17 0.14 5.52
C THR A 121 2.47 1.54 4.99
N GLU A 122 1.71 2.54 5.44
CA GLU A 122 1.97 3.96 5.15
C GLU A 122 3.37 4.39 5.62
N GLU A 123 3.79 3.95 6.81
CA GLU A 123 5.10 4.26 7.37
C GLU A 123 6.26 3.68 6.53
N MET A 124 6.11 2.43 6.07
CA MET A 124 7.10 1.81 5.18
C MET A 124 7.19 2.55 3.85
N TYR A 125 6.05 2.98 3.31
CA TYR A 125 6.01 3.75 2.09
C TYR A 125 6.63 5.14 2.23
N GLN A 126 6.33 5.85 3.32
CA GLN A 126 6.94 7.15 3.62
C GLN A 126 8.46 7.03 3.83
N SER A 127 8.92 5.95 4.47
CA SER A 127 10.34 5.66 4.65
C SER A 127 11.05 5.45 3.31
N ALA A 128 10.42 4.77 2.35
CA ALA A 128 10.96 4.62 1.00
C ALA A 128 11.09 5.97 0.26
N LEU A 129 10.09 6.87 0.37
CA LEU A 129 10.19 8.22 -0.21
C LEU A 129 11.32 9.04 0.43
N ASN A 130 11.47 8.94 1.74
CA ASN A 130 12.54 9.63 2.48
C ASN A 130 13.92 9.13 2.05
N ASP A 131 14.09 7.81 1.89
CA ASP A 131 15.34 7.21 1.43
C ASP A 131 15.68 7.58 -0.01
N LEU A 132 14.68 7.61 -0.91
CA LEU A 132 14.88 8.14 -2.27
C LEU A 132 15.35 9.60 -2.26
N LYS A 133 14.81 10.42 -1.36
CA LYS A 133 15.31 11.79 -1.19
C LYS A 133 16.73 11.84 -0.61
N GLY A 134 17.04 11.02 0.40
CA GLY A 134 18.39 10.90 0.96
C GLY A 134 19.45 10.44 -0.05
N LYS A 135 19.02 9.72 -1.10
CA LYS A 135 19.85 9.32 -2.24
C LYS A 135 20.04 10.42 -3.30
N ASN A 136 19.63 11.66 -3.02
CA ASN A 136 19.74 12.82 -3.91
C ASN A 136 19.06 12.64 -5.29
N PHE A 137 17.98 11.86 -5.36
CA PHE A 137 17.14 11.86 -6.56
C PHE A 137 16.45 13.21 -6.73
N SER A 138 16.31 13.67 -7.98
CA SER A 138 15.61 14.92 -8.27
C SER A 138 14.15 14.86 -7.80
N LYS A 139 13.61 16.01 -7.39
CA LYS A 139 12.22 16.13 -6.95
C LYS A 139 11.24 15.55 -7.98
N SER A 140 11.42 15.92 -9.25
CA SER A 140 10.60 15.41 -10.36
C SER A 140 10.66 13.88 -10.48
N MET A 141 11.81 13.28 -10.21
CA MET A 141 11.93 11.83 -10.21
C MET A 141 11.13 11.18 -9.07
N ILE A 142 11.25 11.73 -7.86
CA ILE A 142 10.52 11.22 -6.70
C ILE A 142 9.00 11.39 -6.90
N GLU A 143 8.56 12.50 -7.49
CA GLU A 143 7.18 12.73 -7.91
C GLU A 143 6.70 11.70 -8.94
N GLY A 144 7.54 11.36 -9.92
CA GLY A 144 7.26 10.30 -10.89
C GLY A 144 7.10 8.92 -10.23
N VAL A 145 7.97 8.59 -9.28
CA VAL A 145 7.88 7.37 -8.47
C VAL A 145 6.60 7.36 -7.65
N HIS A 146 6.32 8.46 -6.93
CA HIS A 146 5.14 8.58 -6.08
C HIS A 146 3.86 8.45 -6.90
N THR A 147 3.76 9.18 -8.02
CA THR A 147 2.62 9.10 -8.94
C THR A 147 2.37 7.68 -9.43
N THR A 148 3.44 6.97 -9.83
CA THR A 148 3.33 5.58 -10.31
C THR A 148 2.86 4.65 -9.19
N ALA A 149 3.42 4.79 -7.99
CA ALA A 149 2.99 4.01 -6.82
C ALA A 149 1.51 4.24 -6.50
N LYS A 150 1.02 5.49 -6.49
CA LYS A 150 -0.41 5.78 -6.28
C LYS A 150 -1.29 5.01 -7.28
N MET A 151 -0.89 4.93 -8.55
CA MET A 151 -1.64 4.19 -9.55
C MET A 151 -1.64 2.68 -9.29
N ILE A 152 -0.50 2.11 -8.90
CA ILE A 152 -0.36 0.67 -8.56
C ILE A 152 -1.25 0.31 -7.37
N PHE A 153 -1.17 1.09 -6.28
CA PHE A 153 -1.90 0.82 -5.05
C PHE A 153 -3.39 1.13 -5.17
N LYS A 154 -3.78 2.22 -5.83
CA LYS A 154 -5.19 2.53 -6.12
C LYS A 154 -5.86 1.42 -6.92
N MET A 155 -5.17 0.85 -7.92
CA MET A 155 -5.71 -0.27 -8.69
C MET A 155 -5.82 -1.54 -7.85
N ALA A 156 -4.87 -1.82 -6.98
CA ALA A 156 -4.96 -2.94 -6.04
C ALA A 156 -6.13 -2.82 -5.06
N VAL A 157 -6.41 -1.61 -4.57
CA VAL A 157 -7.60 -1.32 -3.75
C VAL A 157 -8.87 -1.54 -4.56
N SER A 158 -8.93 -1.04 -5.79
CA SER A 158 -10.07 -1.27 -6.70
C SER A 158 -10.32 -2.75 -6.97
N LYS A 159 -9.25 -3.55 -7.09
CA LYS A 159 -9.33 -5.02 -7.26
C LYS A 159 -9.57 -5.77 -5.96
N ARG A 160 -9.81 -5.09 -4.84
CA ARG A 160 -10.02 -5.72 -3.52
C ARG A 160 -8.85 -6.64 -3.14
N MET A 161 -7.63 -6.23 -3.47
CA MET A 161 -6.38 -6.90 -3.06
C MET A 161 -5.83 -6.27 -1.77
N LEU A 162 -6.07 -4.97 -1.62
CA LEU A 162 -5.72 -4.13 -0.49
C LEU A 162 -6.97 -3.46 0.08
N LYS A 163 -6.99 -3.26 1.41
CA LYS A 163 -8.07 -2.52 2.09
C LYS A 163 -7.81 -1.01 2.12
N ILE A 164 -6.56 -0.64 2.34
CA ILE A 164 -6.10 0.75 2.51
C ILE A 164 -4.96 0.97 1.53
N ASP A 165 -4.94 2.12 0.87
CA ASP A 165 -3.85 2.53 -0.01
C ASP A 165 -2.73 3.17 0.84
N PRO A 166 -1.52 2.57 0.92
CA PRO A 166 -0.42 3.07 1.73
C PRO A 166 0.17 4.40 1.24
N THR A 167 -0.27 4.89 0.08
CA THR A 167 0.21 6.15 -0.53
C THR A 167 -0.70 7.35 -0.24
N THR A 168 -1.82 7.14 0.45
CA THR A 168 -2.87 8.15 0.64
C THR A 168 -2.34 9.41 1.31
N ASN A 169 -1.65 9.24 2.45
CA ASN A 169 -1.16 10.33 3.30
C ASN A 169 0.33 10.63 3.08
N ALA A 170 0.95 9.99 2.09
CA ALA A 170 2.38 10.12 1.87
C ALA A 170 2.74 11.49 1.26
N TYR A 171 3.88 12.04 1.68
CA TYR A 171 4.36 13.34 1.23
C TYR A 171 5.84 13.29 0.85
N ILE A 172 6.25 14.21 -0.04
CA ILE A 172 7.64 14.41 -0.41
C ILE A 172 8.17 15.58 0.42
N LYS A 173 9.21 15.32 1.24
CA LYS A 173 9.85 16.39 2.03
C LYS A 173 10.30 17.52 1.09
N LYS A 174 10.09 18.78 1.50
CA LYS A 174 10.59 19.95 0.78
C LYS A 174 12.11 20.06 0.93
N ASP A 175 12.77 20.72 -0.01
CA ASP A 175 14.17 21.09 0.18
C ASP A 175 14.22 22.20 1.23
N GLU A 176 15.25 22.19 2.07
CA GLU A 176 15.49 23.29 3.01
C GLU A 176 15.77 24.55 2.18
N GLN A 177 14.91 25.55 2.32
CA GLN A 177 15.18 26.85 1.72
C GLN A 177 16.26 27.52 2.56
N ILE A 178 17.48 27.60 2.03
CA ILE A 178 18.47 28.53 2.55
C ILE A 178 17.92 29.92 2.21
N ILE A 179 17.39 30.62 3.21
CA ILE A 179 17.00 32.02 3.07
C ILE A 179 18.31 32.81 2.99
N ILE A 180 18.84 32.98 1.79
CA ILE A 180 19.91 33.94 1.56
C ILE A 180 19.24 35.31 1.63
N HIS A 181 19.44 36.02 2.74
CA HIS A 181 18.98 37.40 2.88
C HIS A 181 19.83 38.30 1.98
N VAL A 182 19.56 38.30 0.67
CA VAL A 182 20.24 39.20 -0.27
C VAL A 182 19.70 40.61 -0.02
N THR A 183 20.52 41.48 0.57
CA THR A 183 20.15 42.88 0.79
C THR A 183 20.08 43.63 -0.55
N GLN A 184 19.33 44.74 -0.60
CA GLN A 184 19.30 45.59 -1.81
C GLN A 184 20.68 46.12 -2.16
N GLU A 185 21.55 46.34 -1.17
CA GLU A 185 22.94 46.73 -1.35
C GLU A 185 23.75 45.65 -2.07
N MET A 186 23.64 44.38 -1.65
CA MET A 186 24.31 43.27 -2.33
C MET A 186 23.85 43.11 -3.78
N LYS A 187 22.57 43.36 -4.09
CA LYS A 187 22.07 43.35 -5.48
C LYS A 187 22.65 44.49 -6.31
N LYS A 188 22.70 45.70 -5.75
CA LYS A 188 23.31 46.87 -6.40
C LYS A 188 24.80 46.65 -6.64
N GLU A 189 25.51 46.10 -5.66
CA GLU A 189 26.93 45.83 -5.75
C GLU A 189 27.24 44.73 -6.78
N ALA A 190 26.46 43.64 -6.81
CA ALA A 190 26.60 42.59 -7.82
C ALA A 190 26.32 43.12 -9.24
N SER A 191 25.27 43.93 -9.41
CA SER A 191 24.94 44.58 -10.68
C SER A 191 26.04 45.56 -11.13
N HIS A 192 26.63 46.30 -10.19
CA HIS A 192 27.71 47.23 -10.46
C HIS A 192 28.99 46.50 -10.88
N LYS A 193 29.39 45.46 -10.14
CA LYS A 193 30.53 44.59 -10.47
C LYS A 193 30.36 43.92 -11.83
N PHE A 194 29.16 43.42 -12.14
CA PHE A 194 28.86 42.86 -13.46
C PHE A 194 29.02 43.89 -14.58
N THR A 195 28.53 45.12 -14.37
CA THR A 195 28.65 46.21 -15.35
C THR A 195 30.11 46.63 -15.58
N GLN A 196 30.91 46.71 -14.52
CA GLN A 196 32.34 47.00 -14.62
C GLN A 196 33.08 45.90 -15.38
N LEU A 197 32.76 44.64 -15.11
CA LEU A 197 33.35 43.49 -15.79
C LEU A 197 33.03 43.51 -17.30
N MET A 198 31.78 43.78 -17.66
CA MET A 198 31.37 43.88 -19.07
C MET A 198 32.04 45.04 -19.80
N ARG A 199 32.31 46.16 -19.11
CA ARG A 199 33.08 47.28 -19.67
C ARG A 199 34.56 46.97 -19.85
N SER A 200 35.14 46.10 -19.02
CA SER A 200 36.55 45.69 -19.14
C SER A 200 36.81 44.65 -20.24
N LEU A 201 35.75 44.09 -20.82
CA LEU A 201 35.78 43.10 -21.90
C LEU A 201 35.58 43.74 -23.29
N HIS A 202 35.51 45.07 -23.37
CA HIS A 202 35.49 45.87 -24.60
C HIS A 202 36.69 46.81 -24.60
#